data_AF-A0A934N3G6-F1
#
_entry.id   AF-A0A934N3G6-F1
#
_cell.length_a   1.000
_cell.length_b   1.000
_cell.length_c   1.000
_cell.angle_alpha   90.00
_cell.angle_beta   90.00
_cell.angle_gamma   90.00
#
_symmetry.space_group_name_H-M   'P 1'
#
loop_
_entity.id
_entity.type
_entity.pdbx_description
1 polymer ?
#
loop_
_entity_poly.entity_id
_entity_poly.type
_entity_poly.pdbx_seq_one_letter_code
_entity_poly.pdbx_strand_id
1 'polypeptide(L)'
;MEQIELFTVESPCRSVCVNSKKGFCKGCLRSREERFHWFSLSNEERFHILELCKHRRARLLKARADRLEADSAKALPYGMEDEPVADLFQLSND
;
A
#
# COMPACT_ATOMS: atom_id res chain seq x y z
N MET A 1 38.47 3.08 6.75
CA MET A 1 37.83 4.27 6.13
C MET A 1 36.59 3.74 5.43
N GLU A 2 35.45 3.71 6.12
CA GLU A 2 34.21 3.15 5.58
C GLU A 2 33.48 4.24 4.79
N GLN A 3 33.46 4.08 3.47
CA GLN A 3 32.74 4.96 2.56
C GLN A 3 31.25 4.54 2.57
N ILE A 4 30.49 5.08 3.53
CA ILE A 4 29.04 4.87 3.65
C ILE A 4 28.33 6.17 3.27
N GLU A 5 28.47 6.59 2.02
CA GLU A 5 27.60 7.62 1.45
C GLU A 5 27.31 7.27 0.00
N LEU A 6 26.07 6.86 -0.28
CA LEU A 6 25.49 7.15 -1.61
C LEU A 6 23.96 7.12 -1.68
N PHE A 7 23.25 6.52 -0.72
CA PHE A 7 21.79 6.40 -0.84
C PHE A 7 21.05 7.08 0.30
N THR A 8 20.60 8.30 0.04
CA THR A 8 19.60 8.97 0.86
C THR A 8 18.29 8.22 0.73
N VAL A 9 17.75 7.75 1.85
CA VAL A 9 16.46 7.07 1.86
C VAL A 9 15.35 8.11 1.75
N GLU A 10 14.71 8.19 0.60
CA GLU A 10 13.59 9.09 0.38
C GLU A 10 12.36 8.66 1.20
N SER A 11 11.57 9.66 1.63
CA SER A 11 10.35 9.38 2.38
C SER A 11 9.26 8.85 1.43
N PRO A 12 8.53 7.77 1.79
CA PRO A 12 7.46 7.21 0.96
C PRO A 12 6.15 8.02 1.06
N CYS A 13 6.22 9.26 1.52
CA CYS A 13 5.03 10.06 1.83
C CYS A 13 4.37 10.58 0.56
N ARG A 14 3.06 10.33 0.41
CA ARG A 14 2.25 10.81 -0.72
C ARG A 14 1.37 12.00 -0.36
N SER A 15 1.75 12.78 0.64
CA SER A 15 0.98 13.92 1.17
C SER A 15 -0.45 13.59 1.66
N VAL A 16 -0.79 12.30 1.78
CA VAL A 16 -2.07 11.83 2.33
C VAL A 16 -1.80 11.25 3.72
N CYS A 17 -2.15 11.99 4.76
CA CYS A 17 -1.94 11.61 6.16
C CYS A 17 -3.25 11.19 6.86
N VAL A 18 -3.99 10.25 6.25
CA VAL A 18 -5.25 9.73 6.81
C VAL A 18 -5.01 8.39 7.48
N ASN A 19 -5.45 8.24 8.72
CA ASN A 19 -5.32 6.98 9.45
C ASN A 19 -6.39 5.97 9.01
N SER A 20 -6.02 4.70 8.88
CA SER A 20 -6.94 3.59 8.69
C SER A 20 -7.45 3.08 10.03
N LYS A 21 -8.55 2.31 10.03
CA LYS A 21 -9.08 1.64 11.24
C LYS A 21 -8.05 0.74 11.93
N LYS A 22 -7.05 0.25 11.18
CA LYS A 22 -5.95 -0.59 11.67
C LYS A 22 -4.73 0.20 12.19
N GLY A 23 -4.77 1.54 12.21
CA GLY A 23 -3.66 2.36 12.73
C GLY A 23 -2.50 2.63 11.75
N PHE A 24 -2.70 2.31 10.46
CA PHE A 24 -1.73 2.61 9.40
C PHE A 24 -2.19 3.78 8.53
N CYS A 25 -1.25 4.56 8.01
CA CYS A 25 -1.51 5.61 7.04
C CYS A 25 -2.05 5.02 5.72
N LYS A 26 -3.17 5.54 5.19
CA LYS A 26 -3.77 5.08 3.93
C LYS A 26 -2.85 5.28 2.72
N GLY A 27 -2.00 6.31 2.74
CA GLY A 27 -1.08 6.62 1.64
C GLY A 27 0.21 5.80 1.67
N CYS A 28 0.99 5.96 2.74
CA CYS A 28 2.33 5.36 2.85
C CYS A 28 2.39 4.04 3.63
N LEU A 29 1.28 3.59 4.23
CA LEU A 29 1.19 2.34 5.03
C LEU A 29 2.14 2.25 6.23
N ARG A 30 2.73 3.38 6.63
CA ARG A 30 3.48 3.50 7.88
C ARG A 30 2.54 3.57 9.09
N SER A 31 2.98 3.02 10.21
CA SER A 31 2.32 3.16 11.51
C SER A 31 2.45 4.61 12.03
N ARG A 32 1.81 4.92 13.15
CA ARG A 32 1.95 6.24 13.79
C ARG A 32 3.36 6.46 14.33
N GLU A 33 3.93 5.45 14.99
CA GLU A 33 5.29 5.50 15.56
C GLU A 33 6.35 5.63 14.46
N GLU A 34 6.23 4.84 13.39
CA GLU A 34 7.14 4.90 12.22
C GLU A 34 7.16 6.29 11.56
N ARG A 35 6.05 7.02 11.59
CA ARG A 35 5.98 8.41 11.08
C ARG A 35 6.63 9.40 12.03
N PHE A 36 6.38 9.25 13.33
CA PHE A 36 6.88 10.17 14.35
C PHE A 36 8.41 10.08 14.49
N HIS A 37 8.95 8.87 14.48
CA HIS A 37 10.38 8.62 14.64
C HIS A 37 11.17 8.64 13.33
N TRP A 38 10.56 8.88 12.17
CA TRP A 38 11.21 8.78 10.85
C TRP A 38 12.57 9.51 10.76
N PHE A 39 12.63 10.73 11.28
CA PHE A 39 13.85 11.55 11.26
C PHE A 39 14.93 11.06 12.24
N SER A 40 14.54 10.33 13.29
CA SER A 40 15.44 9.79 14.31
C SER A 40 15.99 8.39 13.97
N LEU A 41 15.39 7.70 12.99
CA LEU A 41 15.81 6.36 12.59
C LEU A 41 17.09 6.37 11.76
N SER A 42 17.87 5.29 11.86
CA SER A 42 19.02 5.00 11.01
C SER A 42 18.58 4.69 9.57
N ASN A 43 19.51 4.76 8.62
CA ASN A 43 19.20 4.43 7.22
C ASN A 43 18.74 2.97 7.07
N GLU A 44 19.32 2.04 7.82
CA GLU A 44 18.93 0.62 7.81
C GLU A 44 17.48 0.43 8.28
N GLU A 45 17.10 1.09 9.36
CA GLU A 45 15.74 1.04 9.88
C GLU A 45 14.72 1.66 8.90
N ARG A 46 15.10 2.76 8.25
CA ARG A 46 14.27 3.39 7.20
C ARG A 46 14.05 2.43 6.03
N PHE A 47 15.08 1.73 5.57
CA PHE A 47 14.95 0.69 4.54
C PHE A 47 14.04 -0.45 5.00
N HIS A 48 14.19 -0.90 6.24
CA HIS A 48 13.35 -1.95 6.78
C HIS A 48 11.87 -1.56 6.81
N ILE A 49 11.56 -0.33 7.26
CA ILE A 49 10.19 0.21 7.26
C ILE A 49 9.63 0.29 5.84
N LEU A 50 10.44 0.72 4.86
CA LEU A 50 10.02 0.76 3.46
C LEU A 50 9.64 -0.63 2.95
N GLU A 51 10.44 -1.64 3.25
CA GLU A 51 10.17 -3.01 2.84
C GLU A 51 8.91 -3.56 3.51
N LEU A 52 8.72 -3.28 4.81
CA LEU A 52 7.47 -3.59 5.51
C LEU A 52 6.26 -2.91 4.86
N CYS A 53 6.39 -1.66 4.43
CA CYS A 53 5.32 -0.93 3.75
C CYS A 53 4.98 -1.58 2.40
N LYS A 54 5.97 -2.03 1.62
CA LYS A 54 5.74 -2.80 0.39
C LYS A 54 5.00 -4.10 0.67
N HIS A 55 5.43 -4.85 1.68
CA HIS A 55 4.78 -6.11 2.05
C HIS A 55 3.34 -5.91 2.57
N ARG A 56 3.09 -4.86 3.36
CA ARG A 56 1.74 -4.45 3.77
C ARG A 56 0.88 -4.10 2.55
N ARG A 57 1.44 -3.40 1.55
CA ARG A 57 0.74 -3.08 0.29
C ARG A 57 0.36 -4.32 -0.51
N ALA A 58 1.30 -5.26 -0.67
CA ALA A 58 1.07 -6.51 -1.38
C ALA A 58 -0.08 -7.32 -0.74
N ARG A 59 -0.10 -7.43 0.59
CA ARG A 59 -1.19 -8.09 1.32
C ARG A 59 -2.54 -7.40 1.12
N LEU A 60 -2.55 -6.06 1.06
CA LEU A 60 -3.76 -5.27 0.81
C LEU A 60 -4.31 -5.47 -0.60
N LEU A 61 -3.43 -5.52 -1.60
CA LEU A 61 -3.80 -5.78 -3.00
C LEU A 61 -4.34 -7.19 -3.17
N LYS A 62 -3.67 -8.19 -2.57
CA LYS A 62 -4.14 -9.58 -2.59
C LYS A 62 -5.54 -9.70 -1.95
N ALA A 63 -5.71 -9.17 -0.74
CA ALA A 63 -7.01 -9.19 -0.06
C ALA A 63 -8.11 -8.45 -0.83
N ARG A 64 -7.77 -7.43 -1.64
CA ARG A 64 -8.71 -6.77 -2.55
C ARG A 64 -9.10 -7.68 -3.72
N ALA A 65 -8.13 -8.34 -4.35
CA ALA A 65 -8.36 -9.28 -5.44
C ALA A 65 -9.25 -10.45 -4.97
N ASP A 66 -8.91 -11.08 -3.85
CA ASP A 66 -9.70 -12.19 -3.28
C ASP A 66 -11.15 -11.77 -2.98
N ARG A 67 -11.37 -10.52 -2.54
CA ARG A 67 -12.73 -9.99 -2.32
C ARG A 67 -13.48 -9.77 -3.63
N LEU A 68 -12.81 -9.20 -4.65
CA LEU A 68 -13.43 -8.96 -5.95
C LEU A 68 -13.85 -10.27 -6.61
N GLU A 69 -13.02 -11.32 -6.53
CA GLU A 69 -13.40 -12.65 -7.02
C GLU A 69 -14.54 -13.28 -6.22
N ALA A 70 -14.56 -13.11 -4.90
CA ALA A 70 -15.66 -13.61 -4.09
C ALA A 70 -16.98 -12.87 -4.39
N ASP A 71 -16.92 -11.57 -4.65
CA ASP A 71 -18.08 -10.75 -5.01
C ASP A 71 -18.56 -11.08 -6.44
N SER A 72 -17.65 -11.32 -7.40
CA SER A 72 -18.01 -11.75 -8.77
C SER A 72 -18.60 -13.16 -8.78
N ALA A 73 -18.07 -14.11 -8.00
CA ALA A 73 -18.66 -15.45 -7.87
C ALA A 73 -20.06 -15.43 -7.21
N LYS A 74 -20.41 -14.35 -6.51
CA LYS A 74 -21.74 -14.12 -5.93
C LYS A 74 -22.68 -13.40 -6.89
N ALA A 75 -22.19 -12.99 -8.07
CA ALA A 75 -22.98 -12.30 -9.07
C ALA A 75 -24.03 -13.22 -9.71
N LEU A 76 -25.22 -12.62 -9.81
CA LEU A 76 -26.51 -13.01 -10.38
C LEU A 76 -26.88 -14.51 -10.56
N PRO A 77 -28.00 -14.96 -9.95
CA PRO A 77 -28.55 -16.30 -10.13
C PRO A 77 -29.22 -16.52 -11.50
N TYR A 78 -29.22 -15.51 -12.40
CA TYR A 78 -29.92 -15.55 -13.68
C TYR A 78 -28.97 -15.41 -14.88
N GLY A 79 -27.85 -16.13 -14.87
CA GLY A 79 -27.10 -16.54 -16.08
C GLY A 79 -26.81 -15.45 -17.12
N MET A 80 -26.52 -14.22 -16.71
CA MET A 80 -25.96 -13.20 -17.60
C MET A 80 -24.43 -13.35 -17.50
N GLU A 81 -23.78 -13.68 -18.60
CA GLU A 81 -22.33 -13.86 -18.66
C GLU A 81 -21.62 -12.58 -18.21
N ASP A 82 -20.60 -12.74 -17.36
CA ASP A 82 -19.89 -11.65 -16.70
C ASP A 82 -19.23 -10.71 -17.72
N GLU A 83 -19.81 -9.55 -17.96
CA GLU A 83 -19.07 -8.42 -18.51
C GLU A 83 -17.98 -8.04 -17.50
N PRO A 84 -16.68 -8.10 -17.86
CA PRO A 84 -15.61 -7.79 -16.93
C PRO A 84 -15.77 -6.33 -16.47
N VAL A 85 -16.07 -6.15 -15.19
CA VAL A 85 -16.16 -4.82 -14.57
C VAL A 85 -14.76 -4.21 -14.60
N ALA A 86 -14.50 -3.39 -15.63
CA ALA A 86 -13.24 -2.67 -15.75
C ALA A 86 -12.98 -1.85 -14.48
N ASP A 87 -11.79 -2.00 -13.89
CA ASP A 87 -11.38 -1.29 -12.68
C ASP A 87 -11.40 0.21 -12.98
N LEU A 88 -12.38 0.94 -12.42
CA LEU A 88 -12.52 2.39 -12.59
C LEU A 88 -11.26 3.18 -12.20
N PHE A 89 -10.33 2.56 -11.45
CA PHE A 89 -9.01 3.13 -11.13
C PHE A 89 -8.00 3.12 -12.30
N GLN A 90 -8.28 2.43 -13.41
CA GLN A 90 -7.46 2.47 -14.62
C GLN A 90 -7.84 3.61 -15.58
N LEU A 91 -8.97 4.30 -15.35
CA LEU A 91 -9.48 5.38 -16.21
C LEU A 91 -8.98 6.79 -15.82
N SER A 92 -8.02 6.91 -14.89
CA SER A 92 -7.43 8.20 -14.50
C SER A 92 -5.92 8.23 -14.74
N ASN A 93 -5.50 7.78 -15.92
CA ASN A 93 -4.18 8.07 -16.48
C ASN A 93 -4.38 8.63 -17.89
N ASP A 94 -5.04 9.78 -17.97
CA ASP A 94 -4.90 10.78 -19.04
C ASP A 94 -5.19 12.16 -18.42
#